data_AF-A0A842RXN1-F1
#
_entry.id   AF-A0A842RXN1-F1
#
_cell.length_a   1.000
_cell.length_b   1.000
_cell.length_c   1.000
_cell.angle_alpha   90.00
_cell.angle_beta   90.00
_cell.angle_gamma   90.00
#
_symmetry.space_group_name_H-M   'P 1'
#
loop_
_entity.id
_entity.type
_entity.pdbx_description
1 polymer ?
#
loop_
_entity_poly.entity_id
_entity_poly.type
_entity_poly.pdbx_seq_one_letter_code
_entity_poly.pdbx_strand_id
1 'polypeptide(L)'
;MYLDYKNEQALRYCFLNELKWFEEELDLLFNGKTHNYSENDLKIANEILDRMTETINNYGNENLLYLLTKFLCNIENKYPILFQE
;
A
#
# COMPACT_ATOMS: atom_id res chain seq x y z
N MET A 1 0.30 -28.46 -15.26
CA MET A 1 -0.27 -27.22 -14.69
C MET A 1 -0.02 -27.22 -13.18
N TYR A 2 1.21 -26.95 -12.76
CA TYR A 2 1.66 -26.96 -11.35
C TYR A 2 2.70 -25.86 -11.10
N LEU A 3 3.48 -25.54 -12.14
CA LEU A 3 4.34 -24.37 -12.22
C LEU A 3 3.56 -23.05 -12.12
N ASP A 4 2.40 -22.96 -12.76
CA ASP A 4 1.57 -21.75 -12.78
C ASP A 4 1.04 -21.37 -11.38
N TYR A 5 0.55 -22.36 -10.63
CA TYR A 5 0.03 -22.15 -9.27
C TYR A 5 1.12 -21.76 -8.27
N LYS A 6 2.33 -22.34 -8.38
CA LYS A 6 3.48 -21.93 -7.55
C LYS A 6 3.92 -20.51 -7.86
N ASN A 7 3.88 -20.11 -9.13
CA ASN A 7 4.20 -18.76 -9.54
C ASN A 7 3.14 -17.76 -9.03
N GLU A 8 1.86 -18.11 -9.08
CA GLU A 8 0.78 -17.25 -8.55
C GLU A 8 0.87 -17.09 -7.02
N GLN A 9 1.16 -18.18 -6.29
CA GLN A 9 1.40 -18.14 -4.84
C GLN A 9 2.61 -17.27 -4.48
N ALA A 10 3.72 -17.42 -5.22
CA ALA A 10 4.92 -16.62 -5.00
C ALA A 10 4.69 -15.14 -5.32
N LEU A 11 4.00 -14.85 -6.43
CA LEU A 11 3.61 -13.50 -6.83
C LEU A 11 2.75 -12.84 -5.75
N ARG A 12 1.73 -13.55 -5.25
CA ARG A 12 0.87 -13.08 -4.16
C ARG A 12 1.64 -12.84 -2.88
N TYR A 13 2.61 -13.69 -2.55
CA TYR A 13 3.46 -13.51 -1.37
C TYR A 13 4.34 -12.26 -1.48
N CYS A 14 4.98 -12.04 -2.63
CA CYS A 14 5.75 -10.82 -2.89
C CYS A 14 4.87 -9.58 -2.78
N PHE A 15 3.70 -9.61 -3.40
CA PHE A 15 2.72 -8.53 -3.36
C PHE A 15 2.29 -8.16 -1.93
N LEU A 16 1.97 -9.16 -1.11
CA LEU A 16 1.58 -8.93 0.29
C LEU A 16 2.75 -8.37 1.12
N ASN A 17 3.98 -8.77 0.85
CA ASN A 17 5.15 -8.22 1.53
C ASN A 17 5.40 -6.76 1.15
N GLU A 18 5.22 -6.41 -0.13
CA GLU A 18 5.33 -5.01 -0.56
C GLU A 18 4.24 -4.14 0.08
N LEU A 19 2.98 -4.59 0.09
CA LEU A 19 1.91 -3.89 0.79
C LEU A 19 2.23 -3.68 2.27
N LYS A 20 2.74 -4.71 2.94
CA LYS A 20 3.15 -4.62 4.36
C LYS A 20 4.27 -3.60 4.55
N TRP A 21 5.26 -3.59 3.65
CA TRP A 21 6.34 -2.62 3.70
C TRP A 21 5.83 -1.18 3.52
N PHE A 22 4.88 -0.96 2.60
CA PHE A 22 4.23 0.34 2.43
C PHE A 22 3.45 0.79 3.68
N GLU A 23 2.72 -0.12 4.32
CA GLU A 23 2.05 0.19 5.60
C GLU A 23 3.09 0.54 6.68
N GLU A 24 4.19 -0.18 6.78
CA GLU A 24 5.25 0.12 7.75
C GLU A 24 5.90 1.50 7.51
N GLU A 25 6.10 1.93 6.26
CA GLU A 25 6.61 3.26 5.92
C GLU A 25 5.63 4.37 6.30
N LEU A 26 4.33 4.18 6.02
CA LEU A 26 3.28 5.10 6.45
C LEU A 26 3.18 5.15 7.98
N ASP A 27 3.28 3.99 8.64
CA ASP A 27 3.33 3.89 10.08
C ASP A 27 4.54 4.68 10.60
N LEU A 28 5.75 4.51 10.07
CA LEU A 28 6.92 5.27 10.52
C LEU A 28 6.75 6.79 10.34
N LEU A 29 6.07 7.22 9.28
CA LEU A 29 5.81 8.63 9.00
C LEU A 29 4.81 9.26 9.99
N PHE A 30 3.81 8.49 10.38
CA PHE A 30 2.67 8.96 11.19
C PHE A 30 2.66 8.49 12.64
N ASN A 31 3.46 7.48 13.00
CA ASN A 31 3.48 6.90 14.33
C ASN A 31 3.95 7.93 15.35
N GLY A 32 3.10 8.16 16.36
CA GLY A 32 3.29 9.21 17.36
C GLY A 32 2.75 10.60 16.98
N LYS A 33 2.31 10.82 15.74
CA LYS A 33 1.64 12.06 15.30
C LYS A 33 0.15 11.84 15.25
N THR A 34 -0.57 12.27 16.28
CA THR A 34 -2.02 12.05 16.38
C THR A 34 -2.86 13.13 15.69
N HIS A 35 -2.38 14.37 15.58
CA HIS A 35 -3.20 15.48 15.04
C HIS A 35 -2.44 16.59 14.29
N ASN A 36 -1.10 16.53 14.20
CA ASN A 36 -0.27 17.56 13.55
C ASN A 36 0.59 16.92 12.45
N TYR A 37 -0.04 16.54 11.35
CA TYR A 37 0.70 16.18 10.14
C TYR A 37 1.16 17.48 9.48
N SER A 38 2.45 17.60 9.23
CA SER A 38 2.96 18.72 8.44
C SER A 38 2.59 18.53 6.96
N GLU A 39 2.56 19.62 6.18
CA GLU A 39 2.43 19.50 4.72
C GLU A 39 3.50 18.59 4.11
N ASN A 40 4.70 18.58 4.70
CA ASN A 40 5.78 17.67 4.31
C ASN A 40 5.44 16.21 4.59
N ASP A 41 4.78 15.90 5.72
CA ASP A 41 4.35 14.53 6.02
C ASP A 41 3.31 14.05 5.00
N LEU A 42 2.34 14.91 4.65
CA LEU A 42 1.34 14.59 3.64
C LEU A 42 1.98 14.40 2.26
N LYS A 43 2.96 15.23 1.91
CA LYS A 43 3.71 15.09 0.66
C LYS A 43 4.46 13.76 0.59
N ILE A 44 5.17 13.38 1.65
CA ILE A 44 5.89 12.10 1.71
C ILE A 44 4.90 10.93 1.61
N ALA A 45 3.76 11.00 2.31
CA ALA A 45 2.75 9.96 2.22
C ALA A 45 2.17 9.82 0.81
N ASN A 46 1.91 10.92 0.10
CA ASN A 46 1.49 10.88 -1.29
C ASN A 46 2.56 10.25 -2.19
N GLU A 47 3.83 10.60 -2.01
CA GLU A 47 4.94 9.96 -2.75
C GLU A 47 5.02 8.44 -2.48
N ILE A 48 4.71 7.99 -1.25
CA ILE A 48 4.63 6.57 -0.89
C ILE A 48 3.45 5.90 -1.62
N LEU A 49 2.27 6.53 -1.64
CA LEU A 49 1.09 6.02 -2.33
C LEU A 49 1.27 5.96 -3.86
N ASP A 50 1.95 6.94 -4.44
CA ASP A 50 2.30 6.97 -5.87
C ASP A 50 3.21 5.80 -6.23
N ARG A 51 4.30 5.61 -5.47
CA ARG A 51 5.23 4.48 -5.66
C ARG A 51 4.55 3.14 -5.49
N MET A 52 3.63 3.03 -4.53
CA MET A 52 2.82 1.83 -4.36
C MET A 52 1.98 1.55 -5.60
N THR A 53 1.29 2.57 -6.12
CA THR A 53 0.44 2.44 -7.30
C THR A 53 1.24 2.03 -8.53
N GLU A 54 2.41 2.63 -8.75
CA GLU A 54 3.33 2.22 -9.83
C GLU A 54 3.81 0.77 -9.67
N THR A 55 4.22 0.41 -8.46
CA THR A 55 4.72 -0.93 -8.15
C THR A 55 3.63 -1.98 -8.42
N ILE A 56 2.40 -1.71 -7.98
CA ILE A 56 1.28 -2.63 -8.12
C ILE A 56 0.78 -2.72 -9.56
N ASN A 57 0.77 -1.62 -10.30
CA ASN A 57 0.45 -1.65 -11.73
C ASN A 57 1.38 -2.58 -12.52
N ASN A 58 2.65 -2.73 -12.09
CA ASN A 58 3.58 -3.66 -12.72
C ASN A 58 3.23 -5.14 -12.52
N TYR A 59 2.43 -5.49 -11.51
CA TYR A 59 1.99 -6.88 -11.29
C TYR A 59 0.93 -7.33 -12.30
N GLY A 60 0.18 -6.41 -12.92
CA GLY A 60 -0.74 -6.70 -14.03
C GLY A 60 -1.79 -7.78 -13.77
N ASN A 61 -2.11 -8.07 -12.51
CA ASN A 61 -2.93 -9.21 -12.10
C ASN A 61 -4.20 -8.73 -11.37
N GLU A 62 -5.36 -8.97 -11.98
CA GLU A 62 -6.66 -8.58 -11.45
C GLU A 62 -6.96 -9.19 -10.08
N ASN A 63 -6.46 -10.40 -9.78
CA ASN A 63 -6.65 -11.04 -8.48
C ASN A 63 -5.93 -10.27 -7.36
N LEU A 64 -4.90 -9.50 -7.68
CA LEU A 64 -4.16 -8.67 -6.72
C LEU A 64 -4.82 -7.31 -6.51
N LEU A 65 -5.65 -6.84 -7.46
CA LEU A 65 -6.40 -5.58 -7.32
C LEU A 65 -7.37 -5.63 -6.14
N TYR A 66 -7.98 -6.78 -5.87
CA TYR A 66 -8.83 -6.95 -4.67
C TYR A 66 -8.03 -6.76 -3.38
N LEU A 67 -6.81 -7.29 -3.32
CA LEU A 67 -5.93 -7.14 -2.16
C LEU A 67 -5.47 -5.68 -2.00
N LEU A 68 -5.14 -5.00 -3.09
CA LEU A 68 -4.84 -3.57 -3.08
C LEU A 68 -6.04 -2.75 -2.59
N THR A 69 -7.23 -3.00 -3.10
CA THR A 69 -8.44 -2.27 -2.69
C THR A 69 -8.68 -2.41 -1.19
N LYS A 70 -8.56 -3.64 -0.67
CA LYS A 70 -8.69 -3.91 0.76
C LYS A 70 -7.61 -3.19 1.58
N PHE A 71 -6.37 -3.17 1.07
CA PHE A 71 -5.27 -2.45 1.69
C PHE A 71 -5.54 -0.94 1.75
N LEU A 72 -5.96 -0.33 0.64
CA LEU A 72 -6.29 1.10 0.58
C LEU A 72 -7.41 1.45 1.55
N CYS A 73 -8.48 0.65 1.62
CA CYS A 73 -9.53 0.86 2.63
C CYS A 73 -8.98 0.81 4.06
N ASN A 74 -8.02 -0.08 4.36
CA ASN A 74 -7.40 -0.11 5.69
C ASN A 74 -6.56 1.15 5.96
N ILE A 75 -5.78 1.60 4.98
CA ILE A 75 -4.98 2.83 5.08
C ILE A 75 -5.88 4.06 5.23
N GLU A 76 -6.97 4.16 4.48
CA GLU A 76 -7.97 5.23 4.61
C GLU A 76 -8.59 5.27 6.01
N ASN A 77 -8.94 4.11 6.58
CA ASN A 77 -9.46 4.03 7.94
C ASN A 77 -8.42 4.42 9.01
N LYS A 78 -7.13 4.11 8.76
CA LYS A 78 -6.03 4.39 9.69
C LYS A 78 -5.53 5.84 9.60
N TYR A 79 -5.54 6.39 8.39
CA TYR A 79 -5.02 7.71 8.02
C TYR A 79 -6.01 8.48 7.14
N PRO A 80 -7.20 8.82 7.66
CA PRO A 80 -8.26 9.44 6.84
C PRO A 80 -7.85 10.77 6.23
N ILE A 81 -6.91 11.49 6.86
CA ILE A 81 -6.37 12.76 6.37
C ILE A 81 -5.71 12.67 4.99
N LEU A 82 -5.25 11.48 4.58
CA LEU A 82 -4.65 11.28 3.26
C LEU A 82 -5.68 11.26 2.13
N PHE A 83 -6.96 11.07 2.46
CA PHE A 83 -8.05 10.90 1.51
C PHE A 83 -9.11 12.01 1.65
N GLN A 84 -8.81 13.06 2.43
CA GLN A 84 -9.65 14.25 2.54
C GLN A 84 -9.28 15.23 1.42
N GLU A 85 -10.07 15.25 0.34
CA GLU A 85 -10.05 16.31 -0.70
C GLU A 85 -10.72 17.61 -0.23
#